data_AF-A0AAF0ETQ5-F1
#
_entry.id   AF-A0AAF0ETQ5-F1
#
_cell.length_a   1.000
_cell.length_b   1.000
_cell.length_c   1.000
_cell.angle_alpha   90.00
_cell.angle_beta   90.00
_cell.angle_gamma   90.00
#
_symmetry.space_group_name_H-M   'P 1'
#
loop_
_entity.id
_entity.type
_entity.pdbx_description
1 polymer ?
#
loop_
_entity_poly.entity_id
_entity_poly.type
_entity_poly.pdbx_seq_one_letter_code
_entity_poly.pdbx_strand_id
1 'polypeptide(L)'
;MIETLSQERGTKYGGLYALRSALEQYEHAPPGNLELDWDLYQDWPGAIAQEEELLLDYFRKLKFIYLEQETKLRFLADLQDDPETGQEPQILSAADVAQRESECKRVKFQLAEAKARVNDLRSEIDAIADAMEAPWTQLKDKSSEASTLLAEIDDMELELARIKAAEGSHGAMTTAEAEEFLDAQILEMQEYDDKTTQTMRQVDTAKKSLNDALDQIDRLRVERSAAEKFASDARLGGRGFARDLELERQCAKNTATLACLQQSLAISHVEAPAPDTLHIVFAAQQSVATLILRFDRPGGQLREYEVLDREGAPVVLSDAVRELADGARACNNVGALVQCMWIIDARE
;
A
#
# COMPACT_ATOMS: atom_id res chain seq x y z
N MET A 1 9.02 -4.58 20.52
CA MET A 1 7.89 -4.17 21.40
C MET A 1 7.62 -2.67 21.38
N ILE A 2 8.65 -1.81 21.31
CA ILE A 2 8.46 -0.35 21.17
C ILE A 2 8.28 0.06 19.69
N GLU A 3 8.88 -0.66 18.73
CA GLU A 3 8.71 -0.38 17.30
C GLU A 3 7.35 -0.83 16.73
N THR A 4 6.76 -1.91 17.25
CA THR A 4 5.38 -2.29 16.92
C THR A 4 4.37 -1.23 17.37
N LEU A 5 4.61 -0.60 18.54
CA LEU A 5 3.81 0.53 19.00
C LEU A 5 4.07 1.84 18.21
N SER A 6 5.23 1.98 17.58
CA SER A 6 5.57 3.16 16.77
C SER A 6 5.07 3.04 15.33
N GLN A 7 5.05 1.81 14.78
CA GLN A 7 4.49 1.51 13.46
C GLN A 7 2.95 1.52 13.52
N GLU A 8 2.34 1.04 14.61
CA GLU A 8 0.91 1.27 14.89
C GLU A 8 0.57 2.75 15.15
N ARG A 9 1.50 3.55 15.68
CA ARG A 9 1.29 5.01 15.82
C ARG A 9 1.45 5.72 14.48
N GLY A 10 2.40 5.34 13.63
CA GLY A 10 2.62 5.94 12.31
C GLY A 10 1.44 5.76 11.35
N THR A 11 0.78 4.60 11.37
CA THR A 11 -0.43 4.35 10.59
C THR A 11 -1.68 4.95 11.23
N LYS A 12 -1.80 4.92 12.57
CA LYS A 12 -2.90 5.60 13.29
C LYS A 12 -2.91 7.12 13.10
N TYR A 13 -1.75 7.76 12.95
CA TYR A 13 -1.66 9.20 12.72
C TYR A 13 -1.65 9.58 11.23
N GLY A 14 -1.27 8.69 10.31
CA GLY A 14 -1.22 8.95 8.86
C GLY A 14 -2.58 9.32 8.26
N GLY A 15 -3.64 8.58 8.60
CA GLY A 15 -5.02 8.90 8.18
C GLY A 15 -5.55 10.20 8.80
N LEU A 16 -5.22 10.45 10.08
CA LEU A 16 -5.57 11.70 10.77
C LEU A 16 -4.91 12.95 10.15
N TYR A 17 -3.69 12.83 9.63
CA TYR A 17 -3.01 13.93 8.92
C TYR A 17 -3.57 14.13 7.50
N ALA A 18 -3.93 13.07 6.78
CA ALA A 18 -4.55 13.17 5.47
C ALA A 18 -5.90 13.90 5.53
N LEU A 19 -6.74 13.56 6.51
CA LEU A 19 -8.07 14.17 6.67
C LEU A 19 -7.99 15.58 7.28
N ARG A 20 -7.04 15.85 8.18
CA ARG A 20 -6.80 17.22 8.69
C ARG A 20 -6.25 18.14 7.60
N SER A 21 -5.32 17.64 6.78
CA SER A 21 -4.77 18.37 5.63
C SER A 21 -5.84 18.57 4.55
N ALA A 22 -6.72 17.58 4.33
CA ALA A 22 -7.88 17.73 3.46
C ALA A 22 -8.88 18.75 4.03
N LEU A 23 -9.22 18.68 5.33
CA LEU A 23 -10.14 19.63 6.00
C LEU A 23 -9.61 21.07 6.04
N GLU A 24 -8.30 21.26 6.26
CA GLU A 24 -7.65 22.58 6.19
C GLU A 24 -7.60 23.12 4.74
N GLN A 25 -7.52 22.24 3.73
CA GLN A 25 -7.65 22.62 2.32
C GLN A 25 -9.11 22.88 1.89
N TYR A 26 -10.08 22.25 2.57
CA TYR A 26 -11.52 22.37 2.28
C TYR A 26 -12.14 23.68 2.78
N GLU A 27 -11.47 24.42 3.66
CA GLU A 27 -11.91 25.76 4.06
C GLU A 27 -11.89 26.74 2.85
N HIS A 28 -11.22 26.38 1.74
CA HIS A 28 -11.00 27.23 0.56
C HIS A 28 -11.27 26.56 -0.81
N ALA A 29 -11.82 25.33 -0.87
CA ALA A 29 -11.99 24.59 -2.13
C ALA A 29 -13.42 24.68 -2.73
N PRO A 30 -13.57 24.78 -4.07
CA PRO A 30 -14.88 24.74 -4.74
C PRO A 30 -15.53 23.35 -4.61
N PRO A 31 -16.87 23.24 -4.76
CA PRO A 31 -17.59 21.99 -4.54
C PRO A 31 -17.26 20.99 -5.65
N GLY A 32 -16.25 20.15 -5.41
CA GLY A 32 -15.79 19.10 -6.31
C GLY A 32 -15.56 17.81 -5.53
N ASN A 33 -16.24 16.75 -5.97
CA ASN A 33 -16.30 15.37 -5.48
C ASN A 33 -15.38 14.95 -4.32
N LEU A 34 -16.03 14.48 -3.26
CA LEU A 34 -15.45 13.70 -2.18
C LEU A 34 -15.15 12.28 -2.71
N GLU A 35 -14.01 12.07 -3.36
CA GLU A 35 -13.58 10.71 -3.73
C GLU A 35 -12.89 10.07 -2.51
N LEU A 36 -13.53 9.02 -1.96
CA LEU A 36 -12.92 8.21 -0.91
C LEU A 36 -11.85 7.29 -1.53
N ASP A 37 -10.66 7.28 -0.92
CA ASP A 37 -9.56 6.41 -1.31
C ASP A 37 -9.80 4.98 -0.80
N TRP A 38 -10.51 4.17 -1.59
CA TRP A 38 -10.93 2.81 -1.23
C TRP A 38 -9.76 1.88 -0.87
N ASP A 39 -8.57 2.14 -1.42
CA ASP A 39 -7.37 1.35 -1.17
C ASP A 39 -6.86 1.53 0.27
N LEU A 40 -7.07 2.71 0.88
CA LEU A 40 -6.71 2.99 2.28
C LEU A 40 -7.53 2.16 3.28
N TYR A 41 -8.80 1.89 2.99
CA TYR A 41 -9.71 1.18 3.91
C TYR A 41 -9.63 -0.34 3.80
N GLN A 42 -9.05 -0.86 2.71
CA GLN A 42 -8.82 -2.29 2.53
C GLN A 42 -7.82 -2.83 3.56
N ASP A 43 -6.77 -2.05 3.88
CA ASP A 43 -5.74 -2.42 4.84
C ASP A 43 -6.12 -2.14 6.30
N TRP A 44 -7.11 -1.28 6.53
CA TRP A 44 -7.59 -0.96 7.88
C TRP A 44 -9.11 -0.73 7.96
N PRO A 45 -9.91 -1.80 8.11
CA PRO A 45 -11.37 -1.72 8.16
C PRO A 45 -11.91 -0.85 9.31
N GLY A 46 -11.16 -0.75 10.41
CA GLY A 46 -11.50 0.10 11.56
C GLY A 46 -11.35 1.60 11.29
N ALA A 47 -10.68 2.01 10.22
CA ALA A 47 -10.57 3.41 9.81
C ALA A 47 -11.93 3.97 9.35
N ILE A 48 -12.77 3.14 8.71
CA ILE A 48 -14.09 3.56 8.23
C ILE A 48 -14.96 4.09 9.37
N ALA A 49 -15.00 3.39 10.51
CA ALA A 49 -15.80 3.81 11.65
C ALA A 49 -15.29 5.11 12.29
N GLN A 50 -13.97 5.32 12.33
CA GLN A 50 -13.36 6.54 12.84
C GLN A 50 -13.63 7.72 11.90
N GLU A 51 -13.60 7.49 10.60
CA GLU A 51 -13.92 8.51 9.62
C GLU A 51 -15.40 8.85 9.56
N GLU A 52 -16.29 7.86 9.71
CA GLU A 52 -17.71 8.10 9.89
C GLU A 52 -17.97 9.03 11.07
N GLU A 53 -17.31 8.80 12.21
CA GLU A 53 -17.42 9.66 13.39
C GLU A 53 -16.92 11.10 13.10
N LEU A 54 -15.78 11.23 12.42
CA LEU A 54 -15.23 12.54 12.03
C LEU A 54 -16.13 13.28 11.03
N LEU A 55 -16.69 12.58 10.04
CA LEU A 55 -17.63 13.13 9.07
C LEU A 55 -18.92 13.57 9.76
N LEU A 56 -19.45 12.77 10.69
CA LEU A 56 -20.62 13.16 11.47
C LEU A 56 -20.38 14.44 12.28
N ASP A 57 -19.21 14.56 12.90
CA ASP A 57 -18.82 15.78 13.63
C ASP A 57 -18.61 16.98 12.70
N TYR A 58 -18.04 16.77 11.51
CA TYR A 58 -17.95 17.80 10.48
C TYR A 58 -19.35 18.25 10.02
N PHE A 59 -20.27 17.32 9.73
CA PHE A 59 -21.65 17.65 9.35
C PHE A 59 -22.41 18.40 10.45
N ARG A 60 -22.19 18.04 11.72
CA ARG A 60 -22.75 18.80 12.86
C ARG A 60 -22.25 20.24 12.84
N LYS A 61 -20.94 20.46 12.69
CA LYS A 61 -20.34 21.80 12.60
C LYS A 61 -20.84 22.58 11.38
N LEU A 62 -20.86 21.95 10.22
CA LEU A 62 -21.32 22.57 8.97
C LEU A 62 -22.78 23.00 9.08
N LYS A 63 -23.64 22.18 9.68
CA LYS A 63 -25.03 22.53 9.96
C LYS A 63 -25.15 23.76 10.86
N PHE A 64 -24.32 23.86 11.91
CA PHE A 64 -24.29 25.05 12.78
C PHE A 64 -23.84 26.29 12.03
N ILE A 65 -22.74 26.21 11.27
CA ILE A 65 -22.20 27.33 10.48
C ILE A 65 -23.22 27.80 9.45
N TYR A 66 -23.83 26.86 8.72
CA TYR A 66 -24.85 27.17 7.72
C TYR A 66 -26.07 27.86 8.35
N LEU A 67 -26.61 27.32 9.45
CA LEU A 67 -27.71 27.94 10.18
C LEU A 67 -27.35 29.35 10.67
N GLU A 68 -26.14 29.54 11.18
CA GLU A 68 -25.66 30.84 11.65
C GLU A 68 -25.53 31.83 10.50
N GLN A 69 -24.93 31.43 9.38
CA GLN A 69 -24.78 32.26 8.18
C GLN A 69 -26.15 32.60 7.57
N GLU A 70 -27.05 31.64 7.44
CA GLU A 70 -28.40 31.87 6.95
C GLU A 70 -29.18 32.84 7.86
N THR A 71 -29.04 32.68 9.18
CA THR A 71 -29.67 33.60 10.15
C THR A 71 -29.07 35.01 10.04
N LYS A 72 -27.74 35.11 9.89
CA LYS A 72 -27.05 36.40 9.68
C LYS A 72 -27.48 37.06 8.37
N LEU A 73 -27.56 36.31 7.27
CA LEU A 73 -27.99 36.82 5.97
C LEU A 73 -29.43 37.33 6.01
N ARG A 74 -30.35 36.58 6.64
CA ARG A 74 -31.73 37.04 6.83
C ARG A 74 -31.80 38.28 7.70
N PHE A 75 -31.03 38.33 8.78
CA PHE A 75 -30.98 39.50 9.66
C PHE A 75 -30.43 40.75 8.95
N LEU A 76 -29.40 40.59 8.12
CA LEU A 76 -28.85 41.68 7.30
C LEU A 76 -29.84 42.13 6.22
N ALA A 77 -30.52 41.19 5.57
CA ALA A 77 -31.56 41.50 4.59
C ALA A 77 -32.74 42.28 5.21
N ASP A 78 -33.13 41.94 6.45
CA ASP A 78 -34.19 42.65 7.17
C ASP A 78 -33.78 44.07 7.63
N LEU A 79 -32.47 44.36 7.69
CA LEU A 79 -31.91 45.66 8.09
C LEU A 79 -31.49 46.56 6.93
N GLN A 80 -31.31 45.99 5.74
CA GLN A 80 -30.78 46.69 4.57
C GLN A 80 -31.93 47.33 3.78
N ASP A 81 -31.82 48.62 3.48
CA ASP A 81 -32.71 49.28 2.51
C ASP A 81 -32.50 48.62 1.14
N ASP A 82 -33.55 48.04 0.57
CA ASP A 82 -33.51 47.53 -0.79
C ASP A 82 -33.91 48.65 -1.78
N PRO A 83 -32.94 49.22 -2.54
CA PRO A 83 -33.22 50.32 -3.45
C PRO A 83 -34.04 49.91 -4.69
N GLU A 84 -34.18 48.61 -4.98
CA GLU A 84 -34.97 48.11 -6.12
C GLU A 84 -36.43 47.82 -5.74
N THR A 85 -36.70 47.35 -4.51
CA THR A 85 -38.06 47.05 -4.05
C THR A 85 -38.68 48.14 -3.16
N GLY A 86 -37.88 49.08 -2.63
CA GLY A 86 -38.35 50.16 -1.77
C GLY A 86 -38.83 49.70 -0.39
N GLN A 87 -38.42 48.50 0.05
CA GLN A 87 -38.72 48.02 1.39
C GLN A 87 -37.82 48.74 2.42
N GLU A 88 -38.45 49.53 3.28
CA GLU A 88 -37.80 50.10 4.47
C GLU A 88 -37.51 49.01 5.51
N PRO A 89 -36.51 49.22 6.39
CA PRO A 89 -36.10 48.22 7.39
C PRO A 89 -37.26 47.93 8.32
N GLN A 90 -37.52 46.66 8.61
CA GLN A 90 -38.67 46.27 9.43
C GLN A 90 -38.40 46.61 10.91
N ILE A 91 -38.73 47.84 11.33
CA ILE A 91 -38.69 48.26 12.73
C ILE A 91 -39.92 47.67 13.43
N LEU A 92 -39.73 46.51 14.06
CA LEU A 92 -40.76 45.82 14.82
C LEU A 92 -41.11 46.60 16.08
N SER A 93 -42.41 46.78 16.36
CA SER A 93 -42.84 47.33 17.64
C SER A 93 -42.65 46.31 18.77
N ALA A 94 -42.63 46.78 20.02
CA ALA A 94 -42.56 45.88 21.19
C ALA A 94 -43.73 44.87 21.23
N ALA A 95 -44.90 45.22 20.67
CA ALA A 95 -46.05 44.33 20.58
C ALA A 95 -45.82 43.20 19.56
N ASP A 96 -45.22 43.52 18.40
CA ASP A 96 -44.92 42.53 17.35
C ASP A 96 -43.86 41.53 17.81
N VAL A 97 -42.85 42.01 18.54
CA VAL A 97 -41.83 41.15 19.15
C VAL A 97 -42.48 40.19 20.16
N ALA A 98 -43.34 40.70 21.05
CA ALA A 98 -44.04 39.86 22.03
C ALA A 98 -44.93 38.79 21.36
N GLN A 99 -45.63 39.15 20.27
CA GLN A 99 -46.41 38.19 19.50
C GLN A 99 -45.53 37.11 18.87
N ARG A 100 -44.47 37.50 18.15
CA ARG A 100 -43.53 36.54 17.52
C ARG A 100 -42.85 35.64 18.54
N GLU A 101 -42.52 36.15 19.72
CA GLU A 101 -41.99 35.34 20.82
C GLU A 101 -43.00 34.31 21.33
N SER A 102 -44.28 34.69 21.46
CA SER A 102 -45.34 33.77 21.88
C SER A 102 -45.55 32.64 20.87
N GLU A 103 -45.53 32.97 19.57
CA GLU A 103 -45.64 32.00 18.48
C GLU A 103 -44.41 31.08 18.43
N CYS A 104 -43.21 31.63 18.59
CA CYS A 104 -41.97 30.86 18.67
C CYS A 104 -41.99 29.87 19.85
N LYS A 105 -42.46 30.29 21.03
CA LYS A 105 -42.63 29.41 22.19
C LYS A 105 -43.62 28.28 21.89
N ARG A 106 -44.76 28.59 21.27
CA ARG A 106 -45.77 27.59 20.87
C ARG A 106 -45.20 26.56 19.90
N VAL A 107 -44.50 27.02 18.84
CA VAL A 107 -43.91 26.12 17.83
C VAL A 107 -42.78 25.29 18.42
N LYS A 108 -41.93 25.87 19.29
CA LYS A 108 -40.89 25.13 20.03
C LYS A 108 -41.48 24.03 20.89
N PHE A 109 -42.58 24.29 21.58
CA PHE A 109 -43.28 23.29 22.37
C PHE A 109 -43.81 22.14 21.49
N GLN A 110 -44.48 22.47 20.38
CA GLN A 110 -44.98 21.47 19.42
C GLN A 110 -43.84 20.62 18.82
N LEU A 111 -42.70 21.23 18.51
CA LEU A 111 -41.52 20.53 18.01
C LEU A 111 -40.92 19.59 19.07
N ALA A 112 -40.85 20.01 20.34
CA ALA A 112 -40.37 19.17 21.42
C ALA A 112 -41.27 17.94 21.63
N GLU A 113 -42.59 18.14 21.60
CA GLU A 113 -43.57 17.07 21.71
C GLU A 113 -43.49 16.08 20.53
N ALA A 114 -43.35 16.60 19.31
CA ALA A 114 -43.15 15.76 18.12
C ALA A 114 -41.85 14.95 18.19
N LYS A 115 -40.76 15.54 18.68
CA LYS A 115 -39.49 14.83 18.88
C LYS A 115 -39.61 13.72 19.92
N ALA A 116 -40.32 13.96 21.02
CA ALA A 116 -40.59 12.94 22.03
C ALA A 116 -41.33 11.75 21.41
N ARG A 117 -42.42 12.00 20.68
CA ARG A 117 -43.17 10.94 19.97
C ARG A 117 -42.31 10.12 19.01
N VAL A 118 -41.43 10.76 18.25
CA VAL A 118 -40.54 10.06 17.31
C VAL A 118 -39.54 9.19 18.06
N ASN A 119 -39.00 9.65 19.18
CA ASN A 119 -38.08 8.87 20.00
C ASN A 119 -38.80 7.66 20.63
N ASP A 120 -40.02 7.85 21.12
CA ASP A 120 -40.83 6.78 21.69
C ASP A 120 -41.14 5.70 20.63
N LEU A 121 -41.59 6.11 19.44
CA LEU A 121 -41.83 5.20 18.32
C LEU A 121 -40.58 4.44 17.88
N ARG A 122 -39.41 5.09 17.89
CA ARG A 122 -38.14 4.42 17.58
C ARG A 122 -37.82 3.35 18.63
N SER A 123 -37.97 3.69 19.91
CA SER A 123 -37.77 2.73 20.98
C SER A 123 -38.74 1.55 20.92
N GLU A 124 -39.99 1.78 20.50
CA GLU A 124 -40.98 0.72 20.30
C GLU A 124 -40.60 -0.18 19.12
N ILE A 125 -40.15 0.40 18.01
CA ILE A 125 -39.68 -0.36 16.84
C ILE A 125 -38.49 -1.24 17.22
N ASP A 126 -37.50 -0.69 17.93
CA ASP A 126 -36.31 -1.43 18.37
C ASP A 126 -36.72 -2.60 19.29
N ALA A 127 -37.61 -2.35 20.25
CA ALA A 127 -38.12 -3.40 21.14
C ALA A 127 -38.88 -4.51 20.39
N ILE A 128 -39.65 -4.17 19.35
CA ILE A 128 -40.35 -5.15 18.52
C ILE A 128 -39.34 -5.95 17.68
N ALA A 129 -38.32 -5.30 17.11
CA ALA A 129 -37.29 -5.95 16.34
C ALA A 129 -36.53 -6.98 17.19
N ASP A 130 -36.10 -6.59 18.38
CA ASP A 130 -35.41 -7.48 19.34
C ASP A 130 -36.31 -8.64 19.77
N ALA A 131 -37.60 -8.38 20.02
CA ALA A 131 -38.55 -9.43 20.39
C ALA A 131 -38.84 -10.42 19.25
N MET A 132 -38.68 -10.02 17.99
CA MET A 132 -38.92 -10.86 16.81
C MET A 132 -37.72 -11.73 16.42
N GLU A 133 -36.51 -11.37 16.83
CA GLU A 133 -35.28 -12.08 16.43
C GLU A 133 -35.29 -13.54 16.90
N ALA A 134 -35.50 -13.78 18.20
CA ALA A 134 -35.45 -15.14 18.77
C ALA A 134 -36.54 -16.09 18.23
N PRO A 135 -37.82 -15.67 18.09
CA PRO A 135 -38.84 -16.51 17.46
C PRO A 135 -38.54 -16.82 15.99
N TRP A 136 -37.99 -15.86 15.23
CA TRP A 136 -37.67 -16.07 13.82
C TRP A 136 -36.51 -17.06 13.65
N THR A 137 -35.44 -16.92 14.44
CA THR A 137 -34.32 -17.88 14.42
C THR A 137 -34.79 -19.28 14.80
N GLN A 138 -35.61 -19.41 15.85
CA GLN A 138 -36.19 -20.69 16.23
C GLN A 138 -37.05 -21.31 15.12
N LEU A 139 -37.86 -20.50 14.42
CA LEU A 139 -38.67 -20.97 13.30
C LEU A 139 -37.80 -21.44 12.13
N LYS A 140 -36.73 -20.70 11.83
CA LYS A 140 -35.76 -21.06 10.79
C LYS A 140 -35.07 -22.38 11.10
N ASP A 141 -34.63 -22.57 12.34
CA ASP A 141 -33.97 -23.80 12.78
C ASP A 141 -34.92 -24.99 12.66
N LYS A 142 -36.15 -24.86 13.18
CA LYS A 142 -37.18 -25.91 13.05
C LYS A 142 -37.55 -26.21 11.60
N SER A 143 -37.59 -25.20 10.74
CA SER A 143 -37.83 -25.39 9.31
C SER A 143 -36.69 -26.15 8.64
N SER A 144 -35.44 -25.89 9.05
CA SER A 144 -34.28 -26.61 8.54
C SER A 144 -34.28 -28.07 9.01
N GLU A 145 -34.56 -28.31 10.29
CA GLU A 145 -34.67 -29.65 10.87
C GLU A 145 -35.78 -30.46 10.18
N ALA A 146 -36.95 -29.86 9.96
CA ALA A 146 -38.04 -30.50 9.23
C ALA A 146 -37.64 -30.86 7.79
N SER A 147 -36.87 -30.00 7.11
CA SER A 147 -36.37 -30.31 5.77
C SER A 147 -35.38 -31.47 5.77
N THR A 148 -34.50 -31.56 6.77
CA THR A 148 -33.56 -32.67 6.92
C THR A 148 -34.30 -33.98 7.19
N LEU A 149 -35.28 -33.95 8.12
CA LEU A 149 -36.09 -35.12 8.43
C LEU A 149 -36.89 -35.62 7.23
N LEU A 150 -37.40 -34.72 6.37
CA LEU A 150 -38.06 -35.12 5.13
C LEU A 150 -37.11 -35.82 4.16
N ALA A 151 -35.88 -35.31 4.00
CA ALA A 151 -34.87 -35.96 3.17
C ALA A 151 -34.48 -37.35 3.71
N GLU A 152 -34.32 -37.48 5.03
CA GLU A 152 -34.04 -38.77 5.67
C GLU A 152 -35.20 -39.76 5.50
N ILE A 153 -36.45 -39.30 5.56
CA ILE A 153 -37.63 -40.12 5.28
C ILE A 153 -37.62 -40.59 3.83
N ASP A 154 -37.39 -39.69 2.87
CA ASP A 154 -37.32 -40.04 1.45
C ASP A 154 -36.21 -41.08 1.18
N ASP A 155 -35.04 -40.92 1.81
CA ASP A 155 -33.94 -41.87 1.71
C ASP A 155 -34.31 -43.23 2.30
N MET A 156 -34.93 -43.26 3.49
CA MET A 156 -35.43 -44.51 4.10
C MET A 156 -36.53 -45.17 3.25
N GLU A 157 -37.43 -44.40 2.65
CA GLU A 157 -38.46 -44.94 1.75
C GLU A 157 -37.83 -45.55 0.49
N LEU A 158 -36.78 -44.93 -0.05
CA LEU A 158 -36.02 -45.44 -1.17
C LEU A 158 -35.28 -46.74 -0.80
N GLU A 159 -34.67 -46.80 0.39
CA GLU A 159 -34.04 -48.03 0.89
C GLU A 159 -35.06 -49.15 1.08
N LEU A 160 -36.22 -48.87 1.67
CA LEU A 160 -37.30 -49.85 1.78
C LEU A 160 -37.80 -50.33 0.42
N ALA A 161 -37.89 -49.44 -0.58
CA ALA A 161 -38.24 -49.81 -1.94
C ALA A 161 -37.17 -50.72 -2.57
N ARG A 162 -35.89 -50.42 -2.35
CA ARG A 162 -34.77 -51.27 -2.79
C ARG A 162 -34.79 -52.64 -2.13
N ILE A 163 -35.02 -52.71 -0.81
CA ILE A 163 -35.11 -53.99 -0.08
C ILE A 163 -36.29 -54.81 -0.61
N LYS A 164 -37.47 -54.22 -0.77
CA LYS A 164 -38.64 -54.93 -1.33
C LYS A 164 -38.39 -55.44 -2.74
N ALA A 165 -37.71 -54.65 -3.58
CA ALA A 165 -37.33 -55.08 -4.92
C ALA A 165 -36.29 -56.22 -4.89
N ALA A 166 -35.33 -56.14 -3.98
CA ALA A 166 -34.30 -57.16 -3.79
C ALA A 166 -34.91 -58.46 -3.24
N GLU A 167 -35.78 -58.42 -2.23
CA GLU A 167 -36.50 -59.60 -1.69
C GLU A 167 -37.39 -60.27 -2.74
N GLY A 168 -37.94 -59.51 -3.68
CA GLY A 168 -38.71 -60.05 -4.81
C GLY A 168 -37.86 -60.67 -5.93
N SER A 169 -36.59 -60.28 -6.05
CA SER A 169 -35.68 -60.67 -7.14
C SER A 169 -34.66 -61.73 -6.73
N HIS A 170 -34.17 -61.64 -5.50
CA HIS A 170 -33.17 -62.51 -4.92
C HIS A 170 -33.83 -63.25 -3.75
N GLY A 171 -34.02 -64.56 -3.89
CA GLY A 171 -34.41 -65.39 -2.75
C GLY A 171 -33.35 -65.35 -1.65
N ALA A 172 -33.52 -66.15 -0.59
CA ALA A 172 -32.51 -66.27 0.47
C ALA A 172 -31.12 -66.56 -0.16
N MET A 173 -30.18 -65.63 0.03
CA MET A 173 -28.81 -65.68 -0.49
C MET A 173 -28.20 -67.06 -0.23
N THR A 174 -27.68 -67.68 -1.29
CA THR A 174 -27.05 -69.00 -1.16
C THR A 174 -25.68 -68.86 -0.49
N THR A 175 -25.18 -69.94 0.12
CA THR A 175 -23.87 -69.91 0.79
C THR A 175 -22.72 -69.59 -0.17
N ALA A 176 -22.83 -70.00 -1.43
CA ALA A 176 -21.81 -69.70 -2.45
C ALA A 176 -21.81 -68.21 -2.84
N GLU A 177 -22.98 -67.59 -2.99
CA GLU A 177 -23.09 -66.14 -3.22
C GLU A 177 -22.60 -65.35 -2.01
N ALA A 178 -22.81 -65.87 -0.80
CA ALA A 178 -22.28 -65.27 0.43
C ALA A 178 -20.76 -65.30 0.50
N GLU A 179 -20.13 -66.42 0.12
CA GLU A 179 -18.67 -66.53 0.03
C GLU A 179 -18.10 -65.54 -1.01
N GLU A 180 -18.70 -65.43 -2.20
CA GLU A 180 -18.27 -64.49 -3.24
C GLU A 180 -18.41 -63.02 -2.79
N PHE A 181 -19.50 -62.67 -2.09
CA PHE A 181 -19.68 -61.33 -1.53
C PHE A 181 -18.65 -61.02 -0.44
N LEU A 182 -18.34 -61.99 0.43
CA LEU A 182 -17.32 -61.82 1.45
C LEU A 182 -15.93 -61.63 0.83
N ASP A 183 -15.59 -62.39 -0.21
CA ASP A 183 -14.33 -62.22 -0.94
C ASP A 183 -14.24 -60.83 -1.59
N ALA A 184 -15.33 -60.35 -2.20
CA ALA A 184 -15.39 -58.99 -2.74
C ALA A 184 -15.25 -57.91 -1.64
N GLN A 185 -15.91 -58.09 -0.50
CA GLN A 185 -15.81 -57.18 0.64
C GLN A 185 -14.38 -57.15 1.24
N ILE A 186 -13.69 -58.30 1.26
CA ILE A 186 -12.29 -58.36 1.68
C ILE A 186 -11.40 -57.53 0.75
N LEU A 187 -11.64 -57.59 -0.57
CA LEU A 187 -10.90 -56.77 -1.54
C LEU A 187 -11.19 -55.27 -1.37
N GLU A 188 -12.45 -54.89 -1.15
CA GLU A 188 -12.80 -53.49 -0.86
C GLU A 188 -12.17 -53.00 0.43
N MET A 189 -12.18 -53.82 1.49
CA MET A 189 -11.51 -53.48 2.75
C MET A 189 -10.00 -53.29 2.56
N GLN A 190 -9.35 -54.15 1.79
CA GLN A 190 -7.94 -53.99 1.44
C GLN A 190 -7.69 -52.69 0.68
N GLU A 191 -8.57 -52.33 -0.27
CA GLU A 191 -8.48 -51.06 -0.99
C GLU A 191 -8.68 -49.84 -0.05
N TYR A 192 -9.61 -49.91 0.90
CA TYR A 192 -9.80 -48.85 1.89
C TYR A 192 -8.62 -48.75 2.86
N ASP A 193 -8.01 -49.85 3.26
CA ASP A 193 -6.78 -49.85 4.06
C ASP A 193 -5.61 -49.25 3.27
N ASP A 194 -5.46 -49.58 1.99
CA ASP A 194 -4.47 -49.00 1.11
C ASP A 194 -4.67 -47.47 0.94
N LYS A 195 -5.92 -47.03 0.71
CA LYS A 195 -6.28 -45.59 0.66
C LYS A 195 -6.01 -44.90 1.99
N THR A 196 -6.31 -45.56 3.11
CA THR A 196 -6.08 -45.01 4.45
C THR A 196 -4.59 -44.85 4.71
N THR A 197 -3.78 -45.87 4.43
CA THR A 197 -2.32 -45.79 4.58
C THR A 197 -1.69 -44.77 3.63
N GLN A 198 -2.20 -44.64 2.40
CA GLN A 198 -1.78 -43.59 1.47
C GLN A 198 -2.10 -42.20 2.02
N THR A 199 -3.30 -41.99 2.54
CA THR A 199 -3.72 -40.71 3.13
C THR A 199 -2.90 -40.39 4.37
N MET A 200 -2.62 -41.37 5.23
CA MET A 200 -1.73 -41.19 6.39
C MET A 200 -0.32 -40.76 5.95
N ARG A 201 0.24 -41.38 4.91
CA ARG A 201 1.53 -40.97 4.34
C ARG A 201 1.49 -39.53 3.81
N GLN A 202 0.41 -39.13 3.13
CA GLN A 202 0.24 -37.75 2.66
C GLN A 202 0.17 -36.76 3.82
N VAL A 203 -0.58 -37.07 4.88
CA VAL A 203 -0.64 -36.27 6.11
C VAL A 203 0.74 -36.13 6.74
N ASP A 204 1.52 -37.21 6.83
CA ASP A 204 2.87 -37.15 7.39
C ASP A 204 3.83 -36.34 6.52
N THR A 205 3.73 -36.41 5.19
CA THR A 205 4.51 -35.53 4.30
C THR A 205 4.11 -34.07 4.45
N ALA A 206 2.81 -33.77 4.56
CA ALA A 206 2.31 -32.42 4.76
C ALA A 206 2.76 -31.84 6.12
N LYS A 207 2.74 -32.65 7.19
CA LYS A 207 3.28 -32.27 8.50
C LYS A 207 4.77 -31.95 8.45
N LYS A 208 5.56 -32.74 7.72
CA LYS A 208 6.99 -32.45 7.51
C LYS A 208 7.18 -31.13 6.78
N SER A 209 6.47 -30.90 5.67
CA SER A 209 6.57 -29.62 4.95
C SER A 209 6.10 -28.42 5.78
N LEU A 210 5.10 -28.60 6.64
CA LEU A 210 4.65 -27.56 7.56
C LEU A 210 5.73 -27.21 8.59
N ASN A 211 6.38 -28.22 9.18
CA ASN A 211 7.47 -28.00 10.12
C ASN A 211 8.66 -27.32 9.43
N ASP A 212 9.03 -27.74 8.22
CA ASP A 212 10.10 -27.07 7.46
C ASP A 212 9.76 -25.60 7.17
N ALA A 213 8.50 -25.29 6.85
CA ALA A 213 8.04 -23.92 6.66
C ALA A 213 8.05 -23.10 7.96
N LEU A 214 7.69 -23.69 9.09
CA LEU A 214 7.78 -23.04 10.40
C LEU A 214 9.25 -22.73 10.77
N ASP A 215 10.16 -23.67 10.55
CA ASP A 215 11.60 -23.46 10.75
C ASP A 215 12.14 -22.34 9.84
N GLN A 216 11.65 -22.24 8.61
CA GLN A 216 11.99 -21.14 7.70
C GLN A 216 11.45 -19.80 8.21
N ILE A 217 10.20 -19.75 8.69
CA ILE A 217 9.63 -18.53 9.29
C ILE A 217 10.46 -18.07 10.47
N ASP A 218 10.87 -18.98 11.35
CA ASP A 218 11.67 -18.61 12.52
C ASP A 218 13.07 -18.12 12.14
N ARG A 219 13.71 -18.72 11.12
CA ARG A 219 14.96 -18.19 10.54
C ARG A 219 14.77 -16.78 9.97
N LEU A 220 13.73 -16.59 9.15
CA LEU A 220 13.41 -15.29 8.55
C LEU A 220 13.06 -14.23 9.60
N ARG A 221 12.44 -14.61 10.73
CA ARG A 221 12.19 -13.70 11.85
C ARG A 221 13.49 -13.22 12.50
N VAL A 222 14.46 -14.12 12.68
CA VAL A 222 15.79 -13.73 13.19
C VAL A 222 16.48 -12.80 12.20
N GLU A 223 16.51 -13.15 10.92
CA GLU A 223 17.12 -12.33 9.85
C GLU A 223 16.46 -10.95 9.75
N ARG A 224 15.12 -10.90 9.75
CA ARG A 224 14.36 -9.65 9.77
C ARG A 224 14.71 -8.81 10.98
N SER A 225 14.76 -9.40 12.17
CA SER A 225 15.11 -8.65 13.39
C SER A 225 16.54 -8.09 13.36
N ALA A 226 17.48 -8.81 12.74
CA ALA A 226 18.84 -8.33 12.54
C ALA A 226 18.89 -7.19 11.50
N ALA A 227 18.19 -7.34 10.38
CA ALA A 227 18.07 -6.32 9.35
C ALA A 227 17.37 -5.04 9.87
N GLU A 228 16.32 -5.19 10.68
CA GLU A 228 15.65 -4.07 11.35
C GLU A 228 16.59 -3.34 12.30
N LYS A 229 17.42 -4.06 13.08
CA LYS A 229 18.46 -3.42 13.90
C LYS A 229 19.47 -2.66 13.06
N PHE A 230 20.01 -3.24 11.99
CA PHE A 230 20.93 -2.53 11.09
C PHE A 230 20.28 -1.30 10.45
N ALA A 231 19.01 -1.39 10.04
CA ALA A 231 18.26 -0.26 9.50
C ALA A 231 17.98 0.81 10.56
N SER A 232 17.65 0.41 11.79
CA SER A 232 17.44 1.30 12.94
C SER A 232 18.74 2.01 13.32
N ASP A 233 19.87 1.29 13.37
CA ASP A 233 21.21 1.84 13.61
C ASP A 233 21.65 2.77 12.49
N ALA A 234 21.35 2.48 11.22
CA ALA A 234 21.59 3.41 10.11
C ALA A 234 20.73 4.68 10.23
N ARG A 235 19.47 4.56 10.67
CA ARG A 235 18.57 5.70 10.92
C ARG A 235 19.03 6.53 12.12
N LEU A 236 19.52 5.89 13.18
CA LEU A 236 20.02 6.52 14.41
C LEU A 236 21.41 7.12 14.21
N GLY A 237 22.28 6.47 13.44
CA GLY A 237 23.57 6.99 12.98
C GLY A 237 23.44 8.27 12.13
N GLY A 238 22.28 8.46 11.49
CA GLY A 238 21.93 9.72 10.83
C GLY A 238 21.42 10.84 11.76
N ARG A 239 21.14 10.56 13.04
CA ARG A 239 20.54 11.53 13.98
C ARG A 239 21.28 11.71 15.31
N GLY A 240 22.23 10.84 15.67
CA GLY A 240 22.73 10.75 17.06
C GLY A 240 24.23 10.92 17.30
N PHE A 241 25.08 10.82 16.29
CA PHE A 241 26.50 11.13 16.40
C PHE A 241 26.89 11.98 15.20
N ALA A 242 27.58 13.09 15.48
CA ALA A 242 27.84 14.19 14.57
C ALA A 242 28.03 13.73 13.11
N ARG A 243 27.08 14.10 12.24
CA ARG A 243 27.41 14.27 10.82
C ARG A 243 28.66 15.11 10.81
N ASP A 244 29.74 14.53 10.32
CA ASP A 244 31.03 15.18 10.24
C ASP A 244 30.89 16.23 9.13
N LEU A 245 30.27 17.37 9.47
CA LEU A 245 29.94 18.48 8.58
C LEU A 245 31.20 18.96 7.85
N GLU A 246 32.35 18.76 8.48
CA GLU A 246 33.66 19.03 7.91
C GLU A 246 34.00 18.04 6.78
N LEU A 247 33.72 16.74 6.96
CA LEU A 247 33.88 15.73 5.92
C LEU A 247 32.85 15.92 4.78
N GLU A 248 31.59 16.25 5.10
CA GLU A 248 30.58 16.59 4.09
C GLU A 248 30.99 17.84 3.30
N ARG A 249 31.51 18.87 3.97
CA ARG A 249 32.04 20.08 3.34
C ARG A 249 33.28 19.78 2.50
N GLN A 250 34.16 18.90 2.97
CA GLN A 250 35.36 18.48 2.24
C GLN A 250 34.98 17.68 0.99
N CYS A 251 34.03 16.75 1.09
CA CYS A 251 33.49 16.01 -0.05
C CYS A 251 32.80 16.96 -1.04
N ALA A 252 31.95 17.88 -0.57
CA ALA A 252 31.30 18.87 -1.44
C ALA A 252 32.33 19.75 -2.16
N LYS A 253 33.36 20.22 -1.45
CA LYS A 253 34.47 20.99 -2.03
C LYS A 253 35.25 20.17 -3.05
N ASN A 254 35.61 18.93 -2.71
CA ASN A 254 36.37 18.05 -3.60
C ASN A 254 35.57 17.71 -4.86
N THR A 255 34.28 17.39 -4.73
CA THR A 255 33.38 17.15 -5.86
C THR A 255 33.27 18.40 -6.75
N ALA A 256 33.13 19.58 -6.17
CA ALA A 256 33.11 20.83 -6.94
C ALA A 256 34.45 21.10 -7.65
N THR A 257 35.59 20.84 -6.99
CA THR A 257 36.90 20.98 -7.64
C THR A 257 37.11 19.94 -8.74
N LEU A 258 36.64 18.70 -8.56
CA LEU A 258 36.72 17.67 -9.59
C LEU A 258 35.84 18.02 -10.79
N ALA A 259 34.63 18.53 -10.58
CA ALA A 259 33.76 19.01 -11.66
C ALA A 259 34.40 20.17 -12.44
N CYS A 260 35.02 21.13 -11.73
CA CYS A 260 35.76 22.23 -12.36
C CYS A 260 36.95 21.71 -13.16
N LEU A 261 37.73 20.78 -12.62
CA LEU A 261 38.86 20.16 -13.31
C LEU A 261 38.42 19.35 -14.54
N GLN A 262 37.34 18.57 -14.43
CA GLN A 262 36.74 17.83 -15.54
C GLN A 262 36.30 18.77 -16.67
N GLN A 263 35.60 19.86 -16.33
CA GLN A 263 35.22 20.90 -17.30
C GLN A 263 36.46 21.56 -17.93
N SER A 264 37.48 21.88 -17.13
CA SER A 264 38.71 22.50 -17.61
C SER A 264 39.54 21.60 -18.51
N LEU A 265 39.38 20.27 -18.40
CA LEU A 265 40.07 19.26 -19.22
C LEU A 265 39.17 18.72 -20.34
N ALA A 266 37.99 19.31 -20.56
CA ALA A 266 36.98 18.82 -21.51
C ALA A 266 36.61 17.34 -21.32
N ILE A 267 36.76 16.80 -20.10
CA ILE A 267 36.36 15.43 -19.77
C ILE A 267 34.87 15.45 -19.46
N SER A 268 34.07 14.73 -20.26
CA SER A 268 32.62 14.64 -20.04
C SER A 268 32.28 13.62 -18.95
N HIS A 269 32.91 12.44 -18.99
CA HIS A 269 32.79 11.42 -17.97
C HIS A 269 33.98 10.46 -17.98
N VAL A 270 34.23 9.82 -16.84
CA VAL A 270 35.24 8.77 -16.67
C VAL A 270 34.52 7.53 -16.19
N GLU A 271 34.62 6.44 -16.95
CA GLU A 271 33.99 5.16 -16.66
C GLU A 271 35.06 4.08 -16.50
N ALA A 272 34.86 3.17 -15.54
CA ALA A 272 35.75 2.02 -15.31
C ALA A 272 34.95 0.73 -15.53
N PRO A 273 34.78 0.27 -16.79
CA PRO A 273 33.93 -0.87 -17.10
C PRO A 273 34.50 -2.20 -16.58
N ALA A 274 35.83 -2.30 -16.40
CA ALA A 274 36.51 -3.44 -15.78
C ALA A 274 37.58 -2.95 -14.80
N PRO A 275 38.00 -3.76 -13.81
CA PRO A 275 38.93 -3.32 -12.76
C PRO A 275 40.34 -2.97 -13.27
N ASP A 276 40.66 -3.34 -14.52
CA ASP A 276 41.91 -3.10 -15.23
C ASP A 276 41.74 -2.12 -16.42
N THR A 277 40.55 -1.57 -16.65
CA THR A 277 40.29 -0.67 -17.78
C THR A 277 39.66 0.64 -17.35
N LEU A 278 40.11 1.74 -17.96
CA LEU A 278 39.58 3.08 -17.71
C LEU A 278 39.24 3.75 -19.04
N HIS A 279 38.01 4.19 -19.18
CA HIS A 279 37.50 4.93 -20.32
C HIS A 279 37.34 6.40 -19.92
N ILE A 280 38.02 7.29 -20.63
CA ILE A 280 37.91 8.74 -20.44
C ILE A 280 37.31 9.33 -21.70
N VAL A 281 36.10 9.88 -21.58
CA VAL A 281 35.41 10.50 -22.70
C VAL A 281 35.69 12.01 -22.67
N PHE A 282 36.21 12.52 -23.77
CA PHE A 282 36.45 13.94 -24.00
C PHE A 282 35.35 14.51 -24.88
N ALA A 283 34.82 15.67 -24.50
CA ALA A 283 33.86 16.44 -25.28
C ALA A 283 34.46 17.83 -25.52
N ALA A 284 35.26 17.94 -26.59
CA ALA A 284 35.79 19.21 -27.04
C ALA A 284 34.89 19.80 -28.14
N GLN A 285 35.05 21.09 -28.45
CA GLN A 285 33.99 21.95 -29.04
C GLN A 285 33.36 21.42 -30.35
N GLN A 286 34.02 20.49 -31.08
CA GLN A 286 33.47 19.87 -32.29
C GLN A 286 33.74 18.34 -32.42
N SER A 287 34.41 17.71 -31.46
CA SER A 287 34.79 16.29 -31.52
C SER A 287 34.57 15.59 -30.17
N VAL A 288 34.05 14.35 -30.21
CA VAL A 288 33.97 13.47 -29.03
C VAL A 288 34.95 12.34 -29.25
N ALA A 289 35.90 12.20 -28.34
CA ALA A 289 36.92 11.15 -28.38
C ALA A 289 36.93 10.37 -27.07
N THR A 290 37.16 9.06 -27.15
CA THR A 290 37.25 8.18 -25.99
C THR A 290 38.65 7.61 -25.89
N LEU A 291 39.35 7.92 -24.80
CA LEU A 291 40.64 7.31 -24.47
C LEU A 291 40.41 6.08 -23.59
N ILE A 292 40.80 4.93 -24.10
CA ILE A 292 40.76 3.64 -23.38
C ILE A 292 42.17 3.36 -22.88
N LEU A 293 42.28 3.12 -21.57
CA LEU A 293 43.53 2.78 -20.89
C LEU A 293 43.41 1.39 -20.29
N ARG A 294 44.37 0.51 -20.59
CA ARG A 294 44.42 -0.87 -20.05
C ARG A 294 45.63 -1.04 -19.15
N PHE A 295 45.39 -1.47 -17.91
CA PHE A 295 46.41 -1.69 -16.89
C PHE A 295 46.72 -3.19 -16.75
N ASP A 296 47.91 -3.51 -16.25
CA ASP A 296 48.32 -4.90 -15.99
C ASP A 296 47.60 -5.56 -14.80
N ARG A 297 47.21 -4.74 -13.83
CA ARG A 297 46.42 -5.06 -12.63
C ARG A 297 45.72 -3.77 -12.15
N PRO A 298 44.73 -3.86 -11.26
CA PRO A 298 44.05 -2.68 -10.73
C PRO A 298 45.05 -1.71 -10.07
N GLY A 299 45.19 -0.51 -10.64
CA GLY A 299 46.16 0.50 -10.19
C GLY A 299 47.63 0.22 -10.52
N GLY A 300 47.91 -0.70 -11.46
CA GLY A 300 49.25 -1.08 -11.87
C GLY A 300 49.83 -0.27 -13.05
N GLN A 301 50.71 -0.89 -13.83
CA GLN A 301 51.37 -0.27 -14.98
C GLN A 301 50.45 -0.28 -16.21
N LEU A 302 50.40 0.85 -16.92
CA LEU A 302 49.67 0.99 -18.18
C LEU A 302 50.33 0.12 -19.28
N ARG A 303 49.57 -0.82 -19.82
CA ARG A 303 50.01 -1.72 -20.90
C ARG A 303 49.74 -1.13 -22.28
N GLU A 304 48.54 -0.59 -22.45
CA GLU A 304 48.03 -0.17 -23.74
C GLU A 304 47.11 1.04 -23.60
N TYR A 305 47.11 1.88 -24.63
CA TYR A 305 46.15 2.96 -24.78
C TYR A 305 45.57 2.91 -26.19
N GLU A 306 44.29 3.19 -26.31
CA GLU A 306 43.56 3.29 -27.58
C GLU A 306 42.72 4.58 -27.56
N VAL A 307 42.67 5.29 -28.69
CA VAL A 307 41.84 6.49 -28.84
C VAL A 307 40.79 6.20 -29.89
N LEU A 308 39.52 6.29 -29.52
CA LEU A 308 38.38 6.07 -30.40
C LEU A 308 37.65 7.40 -30.66
N ASP A 309 37.08 7.55 -31.85
CA ASP A 309 36.19 8.66 -32.18
C ASP A 309 34.75 8.40 -31.67
N ARG A 310 33.83 9.29 -32.04
CA ARG A 310 32.40 9.19 -31.70
C ARG A 310 31.73 7.93 -32.26
N GLU A 311 32.23 7.38 -33.37
CA GLU A 311 31.69 6.20 -34.05
C GLU A 311 32.40 4.91 -33.57
N GLY A 312 33.36 5.03 -32.66
CA GLY A 312 34.12 3.90 -32.12
C GLY A 312 35.27 3.45 -33.03
N ALA A 313 35.63 4.26 -34.04
CA ALA A 313 36.75 3.97 -34.92
C ALA A 313 38.07 4.49 -34.31
N PRO A 314 39.19 3.76 -34.48
CA PRO A 314 40.48 4.18 -33.94
C PRO A 314 40.97 5.46 -34.63
N VAL A 315 41.24 6.50 -33.83
CA VAL A 315 41.76 7.78 -34.31
C VAL A 315 43.26 7.66 -34.56
N VAL A 316 43.69 7.94 -35.78
CA VAL A 316 45.11 7.93 -36.13
C VAL A 316 45.78 9.19 -35.59
N LEU A 317 46.51 9.05 -34.49
CA LEU A 317 47.32 10.12 -33.91
C LEU A 317 48.44 10.54 -34.85
N SER A 318 48.70 11.85 -34.95
CA SER A 318 49.89 12.38 -35.65
C SER A 318 51.18 11.85 -35.01
N ASP A 319 52.25 11.70 -35.80
CA ASP A 319 53.49 11.05 -35.34
C ASP A 319 54.11 11.77 -34.12
N ALA A 320 54.00 13.10 -34.05
CA ALA A 320 54.47 13.88 -32.90
C ALA A 320 53.66 13.62 -31.61
N VAL A 321 52.34 13.41 -31.73
CA VAL A 321 51.47 13.10 -30.57
C VAL A 321 51.68 11.64 -30.14
N ARG A 322 51.93 10.74 -31.10
CA ARG A 322 52.23 9.33 -30.84
C ARG A 322 53.53 9.17 -30.05
N GLU A 323 54.59 9.89 -30.41
CA GLU A 323 55.86 9.86 -29.65
C GLU A 323 55.69 10.33 -28.20
N LEU A 324 54.92 11.39 -27.98
CA LEU A 324 54.62 11.90 -26.64
C LEU A 324 53.77 10.91 -25.83
N ALA A 325 52.76 10.31 -26.46
CA ALA A 325 51.89 9.32 -25.82
C ALA A 325 52.67 8.02 -25.47
N ASP A 326 53.55 7.55 -26.35
CA ASP A 326 54.38 6.38 -26.09
C ASP A 326 55.40 6.63 -24.99
N GLY A 327 55.96 7.84 -24.91
CA GLY A 327 56.80 8.28 -23.79
C GLY A 327 56.03 8.34 -22.47
N ALA A 328 54.79 8.85 -22.49
CA ALA A 328 53.93 8.91 -21.31
C ALA A 328 53.50 7.52 -20.83
N ARG A 329 53.24 6.57 -21.75
CA ARG A 329 53.01 5.15 -21.44
C ARG A 329 54.24 4.53 -20.77
N ALA A 330 55.44 4.75 -21.32
CA ALA A 330 56.68 4.18 -20.78
C ALA A 330 56.95 4.63 -19.32
N CYS A 331 56.57 5.88 -19.00
CA CYS A 331 56.70 6.45 -17.66
C CYS A 331 55.49 6.20 -16.74
N ASN A 332 54.49 5.42 -17.18
CA ASN A 332 53.22 5.18 -16.49
C ASN A 332 52.48 6.48 -16.07
N ASN A 333 52.59 7.54 -16.89
CA ASN A 333 52.02 8.85 -16.59
C ASN A 333 50.72 9.06 -17.37
N VAL A 334 49.61 8.64 -16.77
CA VAL A 334 48.25 8.80 -17.34
C VAL A 334 47.88 10.28 -17.51
N GLY A 335 48.34 11.16 -16.61
CA GLY A 335 48.08 12.59 -16.72
C GLY A 335 48.69 13.21 -17.98
N ALA A 336 49.91 12.80 -18.33
CA ALA A 336 50.56 13.23 -19.57
C ALA A 336 49.85 12.68 -20.82
N LEU A 337 49.30 11.47 -20.77
CA LEU A 337 48.47 10.91 -21.86
C LEU A 337 47.19 11.70 -22.09
N VAL A 338 46.49 12.07 -21.01
CA VAL A 338 45.30 12.91 -21.06
C VAL A 338 45.62 14.29 -21.63
N GLN A 339 46.78 14.87 -21.26
CA GLN A 339 47.25 16.14 -21.83
C GLN A 339 47.61 16.04 -23.32
N CYS A 340 48.10 14.90 -23.80
CA CYS A 340 48.37 14.69 -25.22
C CYS A 340 47.08 14.77 -26.06
N MET A 341 45.93 14.39 -25.50
CA MET A 341 44.63 14.45 -26.19
C MET A 341 44.17 15.89 -26.45
N TRP A 342 44.62 16.85 -25.64
CA TRP A 342 44.39 18.27 -25.88
C TRP A 342 45.19 18.83 -27.06
N ILE A 343 46.35 18.26 -27.35
CA ILE A 343 47.23 18.73 -28.44
C ILE A 343 46.66 18.33 -29.81
N ILE A 344 45.87 17.25 -29.87
CA ILE A 344 45.16 16.80 -31.06
C ILE A 344 44.17 17.87 -31.52
N ASP A 345 43.44 18.48 -30.57
CA ASP A 345 42.35 19.41 -30.85
C ASP A 345 42.83 20.86 -31.13
N ALA A 346 44.09 21.19 -30.80
CA ALA A 346 44.65 22.54 -30.98
C ALA A 346 45.37 22.75 -32.34
N ARG A 347 45.44 21.72 -33.20
CA ARG A 347 46.17 21.75 -34.49
C ARG A 347 45.34 21.38 -35.71
N GLU A 348 44.04 21.11 -35.54
CA GLU A 348 43.03 21.23 -36.59
C GLU A 348 42.35 22.60 -36.50
#